data_AF-A0AA45G6J9-F1
#
_entry.id   AF-A0AA45G6J9-F1
#
_cell.length_a   1.000
_cell.length_b   1.000
_cell.length_c   1.000
_cell.angle_alpha   90.00
_cell.angle_beta   90.00
_cell.angle_gamma   90.00
#
_symmetry.space_group_name_H-M   'P 1'
#
loop_
_entity.id
_entity.type
_entity.pdbx_description
1 polymer ?
#
loop_
_entity_poly.entity_id
_entity_poly.type
_entity_poly.pdbx_seq_one_letter_code
_entity_poly.pdbx_strand_id
1 'polypeptide(L)'
;MKNSFGRILATTAAGVGAASILAAGVANAAPIPAHGPAAKPVPKSTMVPETSCTLGQVEKALAKEDPATWSKINKTPERRAHFESMVVLTKEQRKAKMKEWKRAHPTETAVITFLKDNNISFHSPQERAQMKAKRKATVERVKATCGKF
;
A
#
# COMPACT_ATOMS: atom_id res chain seq x y z
N MET A 1 26.52 33.21 46.85
CA MET A 1 27.84 33.46 46.23
C MET A 1 27.70 33.20 44.75
N LYS A 2 28.00 34.21 43.92
CA LYS A 2 27.92 34.20 42.46
C LYS A 2 29.24 33.64 41.91
N ASN A 3 29.21 32.60 41.08
CA ASN A 3 30.33 32.29 40.19
C ASN A 3 29.85 32.29 38.74
N SER A 4 30.65 33.01 37.95
CA SER A 4 30.39 33.58 36.65
C SER A 4 30.85 32.67 35.52
N PHE A 5 30.14 32.79 34.40
CA PHE A 5 30.65 32.83 33.01
C PHE A 5 31.79 31.90 32.59
N GLY A 6 31.45 30.98 31.69
CA GLY A 6 32.37 30.40 30.72
C GLY A 6 31.63 30.06 29.42
N ARG A 7 31.33 31.06 28.60
CA ARG A 7 30.89 30.86 27.20
C ARG A 7 32.14 30.55 26.37
N ILE A 8 32.19 29.38 25.75
CA ILE A 8 33.06 29.11 24.60
C ILE A 8 32.15 28.81 23.41
N LEU A 9 32.20 29.69 22.41
CA LEU A 9 31.63 29.54 21.07
C LEU A 9 32.79 29.29 20.10
N ALA A 10 32.65 28.32 19.20
CA ALA A 10 33.20 28.30 17.83
C ALA A 10 32.82 26.96 17.17
N THR A 11 31.74 26.86 16.39
CA THR A 11 31.72 26.87 14.90
C THR A 11 32.81 26.05 14.20
N THR A 12 32.42 24.97 13.53
CA THR A 12 32.86 24.62 12.16
C THR A 12 31.88 23.64 11.50
N ALA A 13 31.63 23.88 10.21
CA ALA A 13 30.72 23.17 9.33
C ALA A 13 31.34 21.91 8.70
N ALA A 14 30.44 21.10 8.14
CA ALA A 14 30.65 20.14 7.04
C ALA A 14 31.60 18.95 7.27
N GLY A 15 31.03 17.75 7.19
CA GLY A 15 31.79 16.51 7.05
C GLY A 15 30.87 15.29 6.91
N VAL A 16 30.57 14.91 5.67
CA VAL A 16 30.14 13.55 5.34
C VAL A 16 31.28 12.63 5.75
N GLY A 17 31.08 11.83 6.80
CA GLY A 17 32.06 10.89 7.30
C GLY A 17 31.34 9.67 7.85
N ALA A 18 31.33 8.59 7.08
CA ALA A 18 30.96 7.27 7.57
C ALA A 18 31.97 6.86 8.66
N ALA A 19 31.54 6.90 9.91
CA ALA A 19 32.26 6.30 11.03
C ALA A 19 31.37 5.20 11.62
N SER A 20 31.70 3.96 11.26
CA SER A 20 31.18 2.76 11.89
C SER A 20 31.56 2.74 13.36
N ILE A 21 30.61 3.01 14.26
CA ILE A 21 30.76 2.72 15.69
C ILE A 21 29.86 1.52 15.99
N LEU A 22 30.49 0.35 16.06
CA LEU A 22 29.93 -0.84 16.68
C LEU A 22 29.87 -0.58 18.19
N ALA A 23 28.71 -0.14 18.68
CA ALA A 23 28.38 -0.14 20.09
C ALA A 23 27.30 -1.20 20.32
N ALA A 24 27.70 -2.31 20.96
CA ALA A 24 26.79 -3.28 21.53
C ALA A 24 25.99 -2.64 22.66
N GLY A 25 24.67 -2.84 22.68
CA GLY A 25 23.84 -2.47 23.82
C GLY A 25 22.43 -2.04 23.42
N VAL A 26 21.47 -2.88 23.81
CA VAL A 26 20.01 -2.70 23.73
C VAL A 26 19.45 -2.49 22.32
N ALA A 27 18.94 -3.58 21.74
CA ALA A 27 17.95 -3.52 20.68
C ALA A 27 16.67 -2.87 21.25
N ASN A 28 16.67 -1.55 21.35
CA ASN A 28 15.45 -0.79 21.22
C ASN A 28 14.91 -1.16 19.84
N ALA A 29 13.90 -2.03 19.81
CA ALA A 29 13.07 -2.20 18.64
C ALA A 29 12.51 -0.81 18.33
N ALA A 30 13.21 -0.08 17.44
CA ALA A 30 12.67 1.13 16.87
C ALA A 30 11.27 0.76 16.37
N PRO A 31 10.22 1.53 16.71
CA PRO A 31 8.90 1.25 16.20
C PRO A 31 9.02 1.21 14.68
N ILE A 32 8.88 0.01 14.11
CA ILE A 32 8.79 -0.17 12.68
C ILE A 32 7.61 0.72 12.30
N PRO A 33 7.79 1.76 11.47
CA PRO A 33 6.65 2.56 11.03
C PRO A 33 5.65 1.59 10.44
N ALA A 34 4.50 1.40 11.12
CA ALA A 34 3.46 0.46 10.70
C ALA A 34 2.91 0.79 9.30
N HIS A 35 3.25 1.98 8.80
CA HIS A 35 2.91 2.48 7.49
C HIS A 35 4.20 3.00 6.85
N GLY A 36 4.57 2.39 5.73
CA GLY A 36 5.64 2.91 4.88
C GLY A 36 5.34 4.34 4.40
N PRO A 37 6.26 4.98 3.67
CA PRO A 37 6.09 6.35 3.21
C PRO A 37 4.75 6.53 2.49
N ALA A 38 4.10 7.68 2.73
CA ALA A 38 2.83 8.02 2.12
C ALA A 38 2.90 7.84 0.59
N ALA A 39 1.98 7.06 0.04
CA ALA A 39 1.94 6.79 -1.39
C ALA A 39 1.74 8.11 -2.15
N LYS A 40 2.61 8.36 -3.15
CA LYS A 40 2.50 9.53 -4.02
C LYS A 40 1.15 9.50 -4.76
N PRO A 41 0.46 10.64 -4.91
CA PRO A 41 -0.78 10.71 -5.67
C PRO A 41 -0.58 10.22 -7.11
N VAL A 42 -1.50 9.40 -7.62
CA VAL A 42 -1.49 8.96 -9.01
C VAL A 42 -2.32 9.93 -9.84
N PRO A 43 -1.79 10.52 -10.93
CA PRO A 43 -2.55 11.42 -11.78
C PRO A 43 -3.83 10.77 -12.32
N LYS A 44 -4.95 11.50 -12.33
CA LYS A 44 -6.23 10.97 -12.82
C LYS A 44 -6.21 10.65 -14.32
N SER A 45 -5.29 11.25 -15.07
CA SER A 45 -5.04 10.96 -16.48
C SER A 45 -4.23 9.68 -16.73
N THR A 46 -3.68 9.02 -15.70
CA THR A 46 -2.90 7.79 -15.87
C THR A 46 -3.77 6.67 -16.44
N MET A 47 -3.30 6.02 -17.50
CA MET A 47 -4.00 4.89 -18.12
C MET A 47 -4.01 3.67 -17.20
N VAL A 48 -5.16 3.00 -17.09
CA VAL A 48 -5.30 1.76 -16.35
C VAL A 48 -5.03 0.57 -17.28
N PRO A 49 -4.04 -0.30 -16.96
CA PRO A 49 -3.70 -1.44 -17.80
C PRO A 49 -4.89 -2.37 -18.08
N GLU A 50 -4.89 -2.98 -19.28
CA GLU A 50 -5.96 -3.88 -19.74
C GLU A 50 -7.35 -3.21 -19.84
N THR A 51 -7.36 -1.89 -19.97
CA THR A 51 -8.53 -1.05 -20.25
C THR A 51 -8.12 0.05 -21.21
N SER A 52 -9.09 0.69 -21.87
CA SER A 52 -8.89 1.91 -22.66
C SER A 52 -9.11 3.19 -21.84
N CYS A 53 -9.17 3.09 -20.51
CA CYS A 53 -9.64 4.15 -19.63
C CYS A 53 -8.53 4.71 -18.76
N THR A 54 -8.67 5.99 -18.41
CA THR A 54 -7.85 6.66 -17.40
C THR A 54 -8.31 6.29 -15.99
N LEU A 55 -7.45 6.54 -15.00
CA LEU A 55 -7.75 6.32 -13.59
C LEU A 55 -9.02 7.06 -13.17
N GLY A 56 -9.19 8.34 -13.55
CA GLY A 56 -10.37 9.12 -13.22
C GLY A 56 -11.68 8.53 -13.78
N GLN A 57 -11.62 7.96 -14.98
CA GLN A 57 -12.77 7.28 -15.61
C GLN A 57 -13.13 5.98 -14.90
N VAL A 58 -12.14 5.17 -14.55
CA VAL A 58 -12.32 3.93 -13.79
C VAL A 58 -12.93 4.21 -12.41
N GLU A 59 -12.51 5.29 -11.76
CA GLU A 59 -13.02 5.70 -10.46
C GLU A 59 -14.50 6.10 -10.51
N LYS A 60 -14.89 6.92 -11.49
CA LYS A 60 -16.29 7.29 -11.71
C LYS A 60 -17.15 6.07 -12.05
N ALA A 61 -16.64 5.18 -12.91
CA ALA A 61 -17.34 3.95 -13.25
C ALA A 61 -17.50 3.03 -12.03
N LEU A 62 -16.45 2.87 -11.21
CA LEU A 62 -16.53 2.08 -9.98
C LEU A 62 -17.51 2.67 -8.97
N ALA A 63 -17.55 4.01 -8.84
CA ALA A 63 -18.51 4.70 -7.99
C ALA A 63 -19.97 4.42 -8.40
N LYS A 64 -20.22 4.25 -9.70
CA LYS A 64 -21.54 3.93 -10.26
C LYS A 64 -21.88 2.44 -10.16
N GLU A 65 -20.96 1.56 -10.54
CA GLU A 65 -21.21 0.11 -10.65
C GLU A 65 -21.17 -0.63 -9.30
N ASP A 66 -20.40 -0.11 -8.33
CA ASP A 66 -20.29 -0.68 -6.99
C ASP A 66 -20.05 0.44 -5.95
N PRO A 67 -21.09 1.22 -5.62
CA PRO A 67 -21.00 2.34 -4.69
C PRO A 67 -20.60 1.89 -3.27
N ALA A 68 -20.96 0.65 -2.88
CA ALA A 68 -20.60 0.10 -1.58
C ALA A 68 -19.10 -0.14 -1.46
N THR A 69 -18.47 -0.75 -2.49
CA THR A 69 -17.01 -0.90 -2.53
C THR A 69 -16.32 0.44 -2.67
N TRP A 70 -16.86 1.35 -3.49
CA TRP A 70 -16.29 2.68 -3.66
C TRP A 70 -16.26 3.48 -2.35
N SER A 71 -17.33 3.42 -1.56
CA SER A 71 -17.37 4.02 -0.23
C SER A 71 -16.29 3.44 0.69
N LYS A 72 -16.08 2.12 0.68
CA LYS A 72 -15.02 1.47 1.48
C LYS A 72 -13.61 1.90 1.07
N ILE A 73 -13.39 2.14 -0.22
CA ILE A 73 -12.12 2.64 -0.77
C ILE A 73 -11.89 4.09 -0.35
N ASN A 74 -12.91 4.95 -0.46
CA ASN A 74 -12.82 6.37 -0.10
C ASN A 74 -12.90 6.66 1.40
N LYS A 75 -13.12 5.64 2.24
CA LYS A 75 -13.26 5.82 3.69
C LYS A 75 -12.06 6.56 4.32
N THR A 76 -10.87 6.41 3.75
CA THR A 76 -9.64 7.05 4.24
C THR A 76 -8.71 7.39 3.07
N PRO A 77 -7.89 8.46 3.16
CA PRO A 77 -6.90 8.79 2.14
C PRO A 77 -5.92 7.66 1.85
N GLU A 78 -5.51 6.89 2.86
CA GLU A 78 -4.59 5.75 2.72
C GLU A 78 -5.19 4.65 1.83
N ARG A 79 -6.43 4.22 2.10
CA ARG A 79 -7.14 3.22 1.28
C ARG A 79 -7.33 3.69 -0.15
N ARG A 80 -7.61 4.98 -0.32
CA ARG A 80 -7.75 5.60 -1.62
C ARG A 80 -6.44 5.54 -2.41
N ALA A 81 -5.35 5.98 -1.79
CA ALA A 81 -4.03 5.95 -2.38
C ALA A 81 -3.56 4.50 -2.65
N HIS A 82 -3.87 3.55 -1.76
CA HIS A 82 -3.60 2.14 -1.99
C HIS A 82 -4.32 1.63 -3.24
N PHE A 83 -5.62 1.89 -3.37
CA PHE A 83 -6.38 1.52 -4.56
C PHE A 83 -5.78 2.13 -5.84
N GLU A 84 -5.50 3.43 -5.84
CA GLU A 84 -4.93 4.14 -6.98
C GLU A 84 -3.56 3.57 -7.38
N SER A 85 -2.69 3.35 -6.39
CA SER A 85 -1.36 2.78 -6.60
C SER A 85 -1.38 1.35 -7.16
N MET A 86 -2.44 0.60 -6.87
CA MET A 86 -2.58 -0.79 -7.31
C MET A 86 -3.28 -0.88 -8.65
N VAL A 87 -4.34 -0.09 -8.90
CA VAL A 87 -5.18 -0.21 -10.09
C VAL A 87 -4.39 0.06 -11.37
N VAL A 88 -3.42 0.97 -11.33
CA VAL A 88 -2.56 1.34 -12.46
C VAL A 88 -1.42 0.36 -12.74
N LEU A 89 -1.24 -0.69 -11.93
CA LEU A 89 -0.20 -1.70 -12.16
C LEU A 89 -0.68 -2.80 -13.12
N THR A 90 0.22 -3.23 -14.01
CA THR A 90 0.02 -4.42 -14.85
C THR A 90 -0.03 -5.69 -14.00
N LYS A 91 -0.53 -6.80 -14.56
CA LYS A 91 -0.54 -8.10 -13.88
C LYS A 91 0.85 -8.53 -13.43
N GLU A 92 1.86 -8.35 -14.28
CA GLU A 92 3.25 -8.73 -13.96
C GLU A 92 3.85 -7.85 -12.87
N GLN A 93 3.58 -6.54 -12.90
CA GLN A 93 4.01 -5.64 -11.82
C GLN A 93 3.37 -5.99 -10.47
N ARG A 94 2.08 -6.36 -10.46
CA ARG A 94 1.41 -6.81 -9.24
C ARG A 94 2.00 -8.12 -8.70
N LYS A 95 2.35 -9.07 -9.57
CA LYS A 95 3.03 -10.31 -9.18
C LYS A 95 4.41 -10.00 -8.57
N ALA A 96 5.19 -9.12 -9.20
CA ALA A 96 6.50 -8.71 -8.71
C ALA A 96 6.39 -8.04 -7.33
N LYS A 97 5.47 -7.07 -7.17
CA LYS A 97 5.19 -6.41 -5.89
C LYS A 97 4.74 -7.39 -4.81
N MET A 98 3.94 -8.39 -5.15
CA MET A 98 3.55 -9.45 -4.22
C MET A 98 4.73 -10.34 -3.82
N LYS A 99 5.64 -10.66 -4.76
CA LYS A 99 6.87 -11.41 -4.46
C LYS A 99 7.78 -10.62 -3.52
N GLU A 100 7.96 -9.33 -3.77
CA GLU A 100 8.72 -8.43 -2.90
C GLU A 100 8.08 -8.34 -1.51
N TRP A 101 6.77 -8.11 -1.43
CA TRP A 101 6.05 -8.07 -0.17
C TRP A 101 6.25 -9.36 0.64
N LYS A 102 6.13 -10.53 0.00
CA LYS A 102 6.38 -11.82 0.67
C LYS A 102 7.79 -11.97 1.23
N ARG A 103 8.80 -11.46 0.52
CA ARG A 103 10.20 -11.47 1.00
C ARG A 103 10.40 -10.52 2.18
N ALA A 104 9.72 -9.37 2.18
CA ALA A 104 9.79 -8.39 3.24
C ALA A 104 8.94 -8.75 4.48
N HIS A 105 7.92 -9.60 4.31
CA HIS A 105 6.94 -9.97 5.35
C HIS A 105 6.88 -11.50 5.51
N PRO A 106 7.97 -12.14 5.97
CA PRO A 106 8.05 -13.59 6.04
C PRO A 106 7.05 -14.18 7.04
N THR A 107 6.82 -13.52 8.18
CA THR A 107 5.89 -13.97 9.22
C THR A 107 4.44 -13.96 8.72
N GLU A 108 4.00 -12.86 8.12
CA GLU A 108 2.66 -12.72 7.55
C GLU A 108 2.46 -13.70 6.40
N THR A 109 3.50 -13.92 5.59
CA THR A 109 3.47 -14.93 4.52
C THR A 109 3.29 -16.33 5.09
N ALA A 110 3.98 -16.67 6.19
CA ALA A 110 3.82 -17.94 6.87
C ALA A 110 2.40 -18.12 7.44
N VAL A 111 1.84 -17.09 8.09
CA VAL A 111 0.46 -17.12 8.60
C VAL A 111 -0.55 -17.32 7.48
N ILE A 112 -0.45 -16.56 6.38
CA ILE A 112 -1.35 -16.72 5.21
C ILE A 112 -1.25 -18.12 4.62
N THR A 113 -0.03 -18.68 4.56
CA THR A 113 0.20 -20.02 4.02
C THR A 113 -0.41 -21.08 4.93
N PHE A 114 -0.18 -21.00 6.23
CA PHE A 114 -0.80 -21.87 7.23
C PHE A 114 -2.33 -21.87 7.14
N LEU A 115 -2.96 -20.69 7.11
CA LEU A 115 -4.41 -20.58 7.00
C LEU A 115 -4.94 -21.25 5.73
N LYS A 116 -4.24 -21.05 4.60
CA LYS A 116 -4.60 -21.65 3.31
C LYS A 116 -4.49 -23.17 3.36
N ASP A 117 -3.37 -23.71 3.83
CA ASP A 117 -3.08 -25.14 3.81
C ASP A 117 -4.01 -25.91 4.77
N ASN A 118 -4.50 -25.25 5.82
CA ASN A 118 -5.46 -25.81 6.77
C ASN A 118 -6.92 -25.46 6.43
N ASN A 119 -7.21 -24.89 5.26
CA ASN A 119 -8.55 -24.46 4.84
C ASN A 119 -9.28 -23.54 5.83
N ILE A 120 -8.54 -22.76 6.63
CA ILE A 120 -9.08 -21.82 7.60
C ILE A 120 -9.49 -20.53 6.88
N SER A 121 -10.76 -20.18 6.97
CA SER A 121 -11.34 -19.01 6.31
C SER A 121 -12.48 -18.44 7.15
N PHE A 122 -12.60 -17.11 7.17
CA PHE A 122 -13.73 -16.40 7.79
C PHE A 122 -15.04 -16.52 6.99
N HIS A 123 -14.97 -17.12 5.81
CA HIS A 123 -16.08 -17.31 4.90
C HIS A 123 -16.17 -18.77 4.45
N SER A 124 -17.39 -19.26 4.31
CA SER A 124 -17.66 -20.56 3.71
C SER A 124 -17.15 -20.62 2.25
N PRO A 125 -16.89 -21.82 1.71
CA PRO A 125 -16.52 -21.98 0.29
C PRO A 125 -17.52 -21.34 -0.68
N GLN A 126 -18.82 -21.44 -0.38
CA GLN A 126 -19.88 -20.86 -1.19
C GLN A 126 -19.84 -19.32 -1.18
N GLU A 127 -19.70 -18.70 -0.01
CA GLU A 127 -19.56 -17.24 0.10
C GLU A 127 -18.31 -16.74 -0.64
N ARG A 128 -17.19 -17.47 -0.55
CA ARG A 128 -15.97 -17.12 -1.30
C ARG A 128 -16.19 -17.18 -2.80
N ALA A 129 -16.87 -18.21 -3.30
CA ALA A 129 -17.19 -18.33 -4.72
C ALA A 129 -18.09 -17.17 -5.18
N GLN A 130 -19.11 -16.82 -4.39
CA GLN A 130 -19.99 -15.68 -4.67
C GLN A 130 -19.23 -14.35 -4.67
N MET A 131 -18.37 -14.10 -3.67
CA MET A 131 -17.56 -12.89 -3.61
C MET A 131 -16.61 -12.77 -4.81
N LYS A 132 -15.97 -13.88 -5.21
CA LYS A 132 -15.12 -13.94 -6.40
C LYS A 132 -15.90 -13.63 -7.67
N ALA A 133 -17.08 -14.22 -7.83
CA ALA A 133 -17.95 -13.99 -8.98
C ALA A 133 -18.44 -12.53 -9.04
N LYS A 134 -18.94 -11.99 -7.91
CA LYS A 134 -19.37 -10.59 -7.79
C LYS A 134 -18.23 -9.63 -8.15
N ARG A 135 -17.03 -9.85 -7.59
CA ARG A 135 -15.86 -9.02 -7.90
C ARG A 135 -15.48 -9.09 -9.38
N LYS A 136 -15.48 -10.29 -9.99
CA LYS A 136 -15.21 -10.45 -11.42
C LYS A 136 -16.23 -9.67 -12.26
N ALA A 137 -17.52 -9.83 -11.97
CA ALA A 137 -18.59 -9.15 -12.68
C ALA A 137 -18.49 -7.62 -12.57
N THR A 138 -18.21 -7.08 -11.37
CA THR A 138 -17.98 -5.64 -11.17
C THR A 138 -16.80 -5.15 -12.00
N VAL A 139 -15.66 -5.87 -12.00
CA VAL A 139 -14.50 -5.47 -12.80
C VAL A 139 -14.85 -5.44 -14.29
N GLU A 140 -15.55 -6.44 -14.81
CA GLU A 140 -15.95 -6.45 -16.22
C GLU A 140 -16.93 -5.33 -16.58
N ARG A 141 -17.91 -5.04 -15.70
CA ARG A 141 -18.79 -3.89 -15.90
C ARG A 141 -18.02 -2.58 -15.92
N VAL A 142 -17.13 -2.36 -14.95
CA VAL A 142 -16.29 -1.15 -14.88
C VAL A 142 -15.44 -1.01 -16.14
N LYS A 143 -14.81 -2.10 -16.61
CA LYS A 143 -14.04 -2.09 -17.86
C LYS A 143 -14.90 -1.73 -19.09
N ALA A 144 -16.14 -2.22 -19.14
CA ALA A 144 -17.05 -1.97 -20.24
C ALA A 144 -17.66 -0.56 -20.23
N THR A 145 -17.83 0.04 -19.04
CA THR A 145 -18.52 1.34 -18.88
C THR A 145 -17.58 2.51 -18.64
N CYS A 146 -16.31 2.30 -18.30
CA CYS A 146 -15.39 3.39 -17.95
C CYS A 146 -15.18 4.42 -19.06
N GLY A 147 -15.23 4.03 -20.34
CA GLY A 147 -15.09 4.98 -21.45
C GLY A 147 -16.26 5.97 -21.60
N LYS A 148 -17.35 5.78 -20.84
CA LYS A 148 -18.51 6.68 -20.81
C LYS A 148 -18.35 7.85 -19.82
N PHE A 149 -17.24 7.89 -19.08
CA PHE A 149 -16.96 8.87 -18.01
C PHE A 149 -15.73 9.73 -18.31
#